data_AF-A0A7X6FPY1-F1
#
_entry.id   AF-A0A7X6FPY1-F1
#
_cell.length_a   1.000
_cell.length_b   1.000
_cell.length_c   1.000
_cell.angle_alpha   90.00
_cell.angle_beta   90.00
_cell.angle_gamma   90.00
#
_symmetry.space_group_name_H-M   'P 1'
#
loop_
_entity.id
_entity.type
_entity.pdbx_description
1 polymer ?
#
loop_
_entity_poly.entity_id
_entity_poly.type
_entity_poly.pdbx_seq_one_letter_code
_entity_poly.pdbx_strand_id
1 'polypeptide(L)'
;MSYPGRRLPFAVEFGAHAEPPPLNVSHLSEGCIVLTGGRRISGTHELRQEIAFVDEGKLWENADLYSKLIDLNSRGVPFQYQPKEMASPDILMVWWQDIGKLKVSFKEISWRNPDEWLITTIEPPVIGTHGWTGPKPFGC
;
A
#
# COMPACT_ATOMS: atom_id res chain seq x y z
N MET A 1 0.27 28.79 20.11
CA MET A 1 -1.02 28.23 19.64
C MET A 1 -0.71 27.06 18.75
N SER A 2 -0.87 25.84 19.25
CA SER A 2 -0.81 24.61 18.46
C SER A 2 -2.17 24.45 17.80
N TYR A 3 -2.28 24.73 16.51
CA TYR A 3 -3.46 24.36 15.75
C TYR A 3 -3.45 22.83 15.64
N PRO A 4 -4.39 22.09 16.26
CA PRO A 4 -4.48 20.66 16.01
C PRO A 4 -4.81 20.52 14.52
N GLY A 5 -3.84 20.07 13.73
CA GLY A 5 -4.02 19.89 12.29
C GLY A 5 -5.28 19.05 12.03
N ARG A 6 -6.18 19.57 11.19
CA ARG A 6 -7.41 18.87 10.81
C ARG A 6 -7.03 17.57 10.11
N ARG A 7 -7.53 16.42 10.58
CA ARG A 7 -7.41 15.17 9.82
C ARG A 7 -8.04 15.38 8.45
N LEU A 8 -7.29 15.15 7.37
CA LEU A 8 -7.87 15.13 6.03
C LEU A 8 -8.92 14.01 5.99
N PRO A 9 -10.12 14.24 5.41
CA PRO A 9 -11.09 13.18 5.26
C PRO A 9 -10.48 12.07 4.40
N PHE A 10 -10.48 10.84 4.91
CA PHE A 10 -10.04 9.68 4.15
C PHE A 10 -11.00 9.47 2.99
N ALA A 11 -10.50 9.50 1.76
CA ALA A 11 -11.31 9.10 0.61
C ALA A 11 -11.39 7.56 0.61
N VAL A 12 -12.61 7.04 0.78
CA VAL A 12 -12.88 5.60 0.84
C VAL A 12 -13.86 5.22 -0.26
N GLU A 13 -13.49 4.21 -1.04
CA GLU A 13 -14.29 3.58 -2.09
C GLU A 13 -14.70 2.18 -1.61
N PHE A 14 -15.95 1.79 -1.83
CA PHE A 14 -16.47 0.48 -1.46
C PHE A 14 -16.73 -0.36 -2.71
N GLY A 15 -16.30 -1.62 -2.69
CA GLY A 15 -16.79 -2.60 -3.65
C GLY A 15 -18.25 -2.93 -3.40
N ALA A 16 -19.00 -3.25 -4.45
CA ALA A 16 -20.32 -3.84 -4.30
C ALA A 16 -20.23 -5.22 -3.64
N HIS A 17 -21.32 -5.66 -3.02
CA HIS A 17 -21.36 -6.97 -2.38
C HIS A 17 -21.08 -8.09 -3.40
N ALA A 18 -20.15 -8.98 -3.06
CA ALA A 18 -19.64 -10.06 -3.92
C ALA A 18 -18.99 -9.58 -5.24
N GLU A 19 -18.67 -8.28 -5.35
CA GLU A 19 -17.85 -7.77 -6.44
C GLU A 19 -16.41 -8.30 -6.28
N PRO A 20 -15.81 -8.87 -7.33
CA PRO A 20 -14.42 -9.31 -7.28
C PRO A 20 -13.50 -8.12 -6.99
N PRO A 21 -12.48 -8.25 -6.12
CA PRO A 21 -11.53 -7.16 -5.88
C PRO A 21 -10.75 -6.85 -7.17
N PRO A 22 -10.37 -5.58 -7.39
CA PRO A 22 -9.47 -5.23 -8.49
C PRO A 22 -8.11 -5.90 -8.30
N LEU A 23 -7.30 -5.90 -9.37
CA LEU A 23 -5.89 -6.27 -9.26
C LEU A 23 -5.21 -5.36 -8.24
N ASN A 24 -4.51 -5.95 -7.27
CA ASN A 24 -3.88 -5.28 -6.15
C ASN A 24 -2.54 -5.94 -5.81
N VAL A 25 -1.64 -5.17 -5.20
CA VAL A 25 -0.37 -5.68 -4.68
C VAL A 25 -0.64 -6.40 -3.37
N SER A 26 -0.46 -7.72 -3.36
CA SER A 26 -0.74 -8.54 -2.19
C SER A 26 0.43 -8.53 -1.22
N HIS A 27 1.54 -9.13 -1.57
CA HIS A 27 2.68 -9.30 -0.68
C HIS A 27 3.97 -9.36 -1.48
N LEU A 28 5.09 -9.37 -0.77
CA LEU A 28 6.39 -9.70 -1.34
C LEU A 28 6.71 -11.16 -1.06
N SER A 29 7.17 -11.88 -2.08
CA SER A 29 7.86 -13.16 -1.93
C SER A 29 9.32 -13.00 -2.33
N GLU A 30 10.14 -14.04 -2.15
CA GLU A 30 11.57 -14.02 -2.49
C GLU A 30 11.81 -13.46 -3.91
N GLY A 31 12.33 -12.23 -4.00
CA GLY A 31 12.53 -11.48 -5.24
C GLY A 31 11.32 -11.18 -6.13
N CYS A 32 10.08 -11.32 -5.63
CA CYS A 32 8.88 -11.06 -6.42
C CYS A 32 7.84 -10.20 -5.68
N ILE A 33 7.22 -9.28 -6.41
CA ILE A 33 6.00 -8.58 -6.02
C ILE A 33 4.83 -9.44 -6.50
N VAL A 34 3.98 -9.91 -5.58
CA VAL A 34 2.83 -10.75 -5.92
C VAL A 34 1.59 -9.87 -6.05
N LEU A 35 0.95 -9.90 -7.21
CA LEU A 35 -0.32 -9.24 -7.47
C LEU A 35 -1.44 -10.26 -7.50
N THR A 36 -2.56 -9.93 -6.87
CA THR A 36 -3.77 -10.76 -6.87
C THR A 36 -5.00 -9.91 -7.17
N GLY A 37 -6.08 -10.53 -7.63
CA GLY A 37 -7.34 -9.86 -7.90
C GLY A 37 -8.36 -10.80 -8.53
N GLY A 38 -9.52 -10.27 -8.88
CA GLY A 38 -10.61 -11.06 -9.44
C GLY A 38 -11.17 -12.08 -8.46
N ARG A 39 -12.00 -12.99 -8.96
CA ARG A 39 -12.72 -13.95 -8.12
C ARG A 39 -11.76 -14.95 -7.50
N ARG A 40 -12.10 -15.45 -6.31
CA ARG A 40 -11.41 -16.59 -5.73
C ARG A 40 -12.06 -17.88 -6.22
N ILE A 41 -11.35 -18.66 -7.02
CA ILE A 41 -11.81 -19.92 -7.61
C ILE A 41 -10.94 -21.04 -7.05
N SER A 42 -11.52 -21.99 -6.32
CA SER A 42 -10.80 -23.16 -5.77
C SER A 42 -9.55 -22.80 -4.95
N GLY A 43 -9.59 -21.67 -4.22
CA GLY A 43 -8.51 -21.22 -3.34
C GLY A 43 -7.50 -20.26 -3.98
N THR A 44 -7.46 -20.16 -5.32
CA THR A 44 -6.61 -19.22 -6.06
C THR A 44 -7.39 -18.01 -6.57
N HIS A 45 -6.70 -16.89 -6.74
CA HIS A 45 -7.26 -15.70 -7.38
C HIS A 45 -7.22 -15.87 -8.90
N GLU A 46 -8.31 -15.49 -9.57
CA GLU A 46 -8.44 -15.46 -11.03
C GLU A 46 -7.34 -14.65 -11.70
N LEU A 47 -6.99 -13.52 -11.11
CA LEU A 47 -5.87 -12.69 -11.54
C LEU A 47 -4.73 -12.90 -10.55
N ARG A 48 -3.69 -13.63 -10.94
CA ARG A 48 -2.43 -13.74 -10.22
C ARG A 48 -1.27 -13.42 -11.16
N GLN A 49 -0.42 -12.48 -10.76
CA GLN A 49 0.78 -12.08 -11.49
C GLN A 49 1.94 -11.91 -10.52
N GLU A 50 3.15 -12.14 -10.99
CA GLU A 50 4.37 -11.96 -10.20
C GLU A 50 5.32 -11.07 -10.99
N ILE A 51 5.86 -10.04 -10.33
CA ILE A 51 6.83 -9.12 -10.94
C ILE A 51 8.14 -9.28 -10.19
N ALA A 52 9.15 -9.78 -10.90
CA ALA A 52 10.49 -9.93 -10.34
C ALA A 52 11.14 -8.56 -10.06
N PHE A 53 11.89 -8.50 -8.95
CA PHE A 53 12.79 -7.40 -8.61
C PHE A 53 14.15 -7.95 -8.15
N VAL A 54 15.18 -7.11 -8.23
CA VAL A 54 16.53 -7.46 -7.76
C VAL A 54 16.52 -7.48 -6.23
N ASP A 55 16.52 -8.66 -5.62
CA ASP A 55 16.41 -8.85 -4.17
C ASP A 55 17.76 -8.68 -3.44
N GLU A 56 18.27 -7.45 -3.44
CA GLU A 56 19.52 -7.10 -2.78
C GLU A 56 19.30 -6.05 -1.69
N GLY A 57 19.95 -6.26 -0.54
CA GLY A 57 19.93 -5.32 0.58
C GLY A 57 18.59 -5.30 1.35
N LYS A 58 18.32 -4.16 2.00
CA LYS A 58 17.09 -3.97 2.77
C LYS A 58 15.96 -3.51 1.85
N LEU A 59 14.77 -4.08 2.00
CA LEU A 59 13.61 -3.76 1.15
C LEU A 59 13.27 -2.27 1.07
N TRP A 60 13.37 -1.54 2.20
CA TRP A 60 13.09 -0.09 2.23
C TRP A 60 14.15 0.79 1.54
N GLU A 61 15.35 0.25 1.31
CA GLU A 61 16.46 0.87 0.58
C GLU A 61 16.55 0.39 -0.88
N ASN A 62 15.86 -0.70 -1.24
CA ASN A 62 15.92 -1.31 -2.56
C ASN A 62 15.30 -0.41 -3.64
N ALA A 63 16.14 0.04 -4.58
CA ALA A 63 15.75 0.98 -5.63
C ALA A 63 14.86 0.34 -6.70
N ASP A 64 15.11 -0.93 -7.05
CA ASP A 64 14.34 -1.64 -8.08
C ASP A 64 12.92 -1.93 -7.57
N LEU A 65 12.81 -2.43 -6.33
CA LEU A 65 11.54 -2.62 -5.64
C LEU A 65 10.76 -1.30 -5.54
N TYR A 66 11.41 -0.22 -5.09
CA TYR A 66 10.79 1.11 -5.03
C TYR A 66 10.23 1.51 -6.41
N SER A 67 11.04 1.41 -7.47
CA SER A 67 10.62 1.83 -8.81
C SER A 67 9.37 1.08 -9.30
N LYS A 68 9.28 -0.23 -9.04
CA LYS A 68 8.15 -1.07 -9.46
C LYS A 68 6.89 -0.79 -8.65
N LEU A 69 7.01 -0.62 -7.33
CA LEU A 69 5.85 -0.27 -6.50
C LEU A 69 5.33 1.13 -6.86
N ILE A 70 6.20 2.08 -7.19
CA ILE A 70 5.76 3.41 -7.68
C ILE A 70 5.09 3.33 -9.05
N ASP A 71 5.61 2.52 -9.98
CA ASP A 71 4.96 2.28 -11.27
C ASP A 71 3.57 1.68 -11.09
N LEU A 72 3.41 0.67 -10.22
CA LEU A 72 2.11 0.10 -9.86
C LEU A 72 1.16 1.13 -9.25
N ASN A 73 1.66 1.95 -8.32
CA ASN A 73 0.88 3.04 -7.72
C ASN A 73 0.41 4.04 -8.79
N SER A 74 1.27 4.42 -9.73
CA SER A 74 0.94 5.36 -10.80
C SER A 74 -0.15 4.83 -11.75
N ARG A 75 -0.27 3.50 -11.86
CA ARG A 75 -1.34 2.81 -12.60
C ARG A 75 -2.62 2.63 -11.77
N GLY A 76 -2.64 3.12 -10.53
CA GLY A 76 -3.79 3.04 -9.62
C GLY A 76 -3.98 1.67 -8.97
N VAL A 77 -2.97 0.79 -8.97
CA VAL A 77 -3.03 -0.52 -8.32
C VAL A 77 -2.95 -0.33 -6.80
N PRO A 78 -3.98 -0.74 -6.03
CA PRO A 78 -3.96 -0.60 -4.58
C PRO A 78 -3.06 -1.66 -3.92
N PHE A 79 -2.59 -1.39 -2.70
CA PHE A 79 -1.74 -2.25 -1.88
C PHE A 79 -2.57 -2.89 -0.77
N GLN A 80 -2.46 -4.20 -0.58
CA GLN A 80 -3.21 -4.87 0.49
C GLN A 80 -2.74 -4.39 1.86
N TYR A 81 -3.70 -4.00 2.69
CA TYR A 81 -3.44 -3.60 4.07
C TYR A 81 -3.02 -4.79 4.91
N GLN A 82 -1.78 -4.79 5.41
CA GLN A 82 -1.18 -5.89 6.17
C GLN A 82 -0.49 -5.37 7.45
N PRO A 83 -1.27 -4.94 8.46
CA PRO A 83 -0.74 -4.24 9.63
C PRO A 83 0.17 -5.08 10.54
N LYS A 84 0.26 -6.39 10.31
CA LYS A 84 1.09 -7.31 11.09
C LYS A 84 2.41 -7.65 10.40
N GLU A 85 2.61 -7.20 9.16
CA GLU A 85 3.77 -7.55 8.34
C GLU A 85 4.62 -6.30 8.12
N MET A 86 5.70 -6.14 8.89
CA MET A 86 6.54 -4.93 8.82
C MET A 86 7.19 -4.67 7.46
N ALA A 87 7.24 -5.69 6.60
CA ALA A 87 7.85 -5.65 5.28
C ALA A 87 6.80 -5.70 4.15
N SER A 88 5.52 -5.53 4.47
CA SER A 88 4.48 -5.56 3.45
C SER A 88 4.53 -4.31 2.56
N PRO A 89 4.04 -4.41 1.31
CA PRO A 89 4.06 -3.30 0.36
C PRO A 89 3.38 -2.02 0.86
N ASP A 90 2.24 -2.11 1.54
CA ASP A 90 1.55 -0.95 2.13
C ASP A 90 2.41 -0.23 3.18
N ILE A 91 3.04 -0.99 4.07
CA ILE A 91 3.93 -0.44 5.10
C ILE A 91 5.16 0.24 4.49
N LEU A 92 5.73 -0.32 3.40
CA LEU A 92 6.81 0.33 2.66
C LEU A 92 6.36 1.66 2.03
N MET A 93 5.13 1.73 1.50
CA MET A 93 4.58 2.96 0.91
C MET A 93 4.36 4.04 1.99
N VAL A 94 3.78 3.69 3.14
CA VAL A 94 3.67 4.59 4.31
C VAL A 94 5.04 5.06 4.74
N TRP A 95 5.99 4.14 4.87
CA TRP A 95 7.35 4.44 5.27
C TRP A 95 8.00 5.47 4.36
N TRP A 96 7.90 5.27 3.04
CA TRP A 96 8.47 6.19 2.07
C TRP A 96 7.78 7.55 2.08
N GLN A 97 6.48 7.63 2.40
CA GLN A 97 5.81 8.92 2.64
C GLN A 97 6.36 9.60 3.89
N ASP A 98 6.52 8.85 4.98
CA ASP A 98 7.03 9.36 6.24
C ASP A 98 8.44 9.95 6.07
N ILE A 99 9.35 9.27 5.36
CA ILE A 99 10.69 9.82 5.09
C ILE A 99 10.74 10.88 3.98
N GLY A 100 9.61 11.21 3.36
CA GLY A 100 9.51 12.19 2.27
C GLY A 100 10.07 11.70 0.92
N LYS A 101 10.35 10.40 0.77
CA LYS A 101 10.76 9.78 -0.49
C LYS A 101 9.58 9.67 -1.45
N LEU A 102 8.41 9.28 -0.94
CA LEU A 102 7.14 9.25 -1.67
C LEU A 102 6.33 10.52 -1.35
N LYS A 103 5.97 11.31 -2.36
CA LYS A 103 5.27 12.60 -2.20
C LYS A 103 3.88 12.62 -2.82
N VAL A 104 3.38 11.46 -3.23
CA VAL A 104 2.05 11.29 -3.82
C VAL A 104 1.23 10.34 -2.95
N SER A 105 -0.09 10.41 -3.09
CA SER A 105 -0.98 9.46 -2.44
C SER A 105 -0.82 8.06 -3.04
N PHE A 106 -1.26 7.07 -2.27
CA PHE A 106 -1.42 5.69 -2.74
C PHE A 106 -2.72 5.13 -2.19
N LYS A 107 -3.17 4.00 -2.76
CA LYS A 107 -4.42 3.35 -2.37
C LYS A 107 -4.13 2.08 -1.59
N GLU A 108 -4.78 1.89 -0.45
CA GLU A 108 -4.79 0.63 0.30
C GLU A 108 -6.09 -0.11 0.04
N ILE A 109 -6.05 -1.43 -0.15
CA ILE A 109 -7.24 -2.29 -0.20
C ILE A 109 -7.31 -3.16 1.05
N SER A 110 -8.51 -3.27 1.63
CA SER A 110 -8.76 -4.10 2.80
C SER A 110 -10.12 -4.79 2.69
N TRP A 111 -10.32 -5.85 3.46
CA TRP A 111 -11.55 -6.64 3.48
C TRP A 111 -12.25 -6.47 4.82
N ARG A 112 -13.55 -6.16 4.79
CA ARG A 112 -14.42 -6.23 5.98
C ARG A 112 -14.85 -7.67 6.25
N ASN A 113 -15.07 -8.41 5.17
CA ASN A 113 -15.38 -9.84 5.13
C ASN A 113 -14.97 -10.38 3.74
N PRO A 114 -15.06 -11.69 3.48
CA PRO A 114 -14.63 -12.27 2.20
C PRO A 114 -15.30 -11.67 0.94
N ASP A 115 -16.49 -11.09 1.08
CA ASP A 115 -17.31 -10.60 -0.04
C ASP A 115 -17.34 -9.06 -0.14
N GLU A 116 -16.68 -8.37 0.79
CA GLU A 116 -16.72 -6.91 0.88
C GLU A 116 -15.30 -6.35 1.09
N TRP A 117 -14.80 -5.70 0.05
CA TRP A 117 -13.56 -4.95 0.08
C TRP A 117 -13.82 -3.44 0.05
N LEU A 118 -12.87 -2.69 0.58
CA LEU A 118 -12.84 -1.23 0.49
C LEU A 118 -11.43 -0.76 0.13
N ILE A 119 -11.37 0.35 -0.58
CA ILE A 119 -10.12 1.02 -0.92
C ILE A 119 -10.06 2.35 -0.18
N THR A 120 -8.96 2.59 0.53
CA THR A 120 -8.69 3.85 1.23
C THR A 120 -7.56 4.58 0.52
N THR A 121 -7.72 5.87 0.25
CA THR A 121 -6.63 6.71 -0.26
C THR A 121 -5.81 7.26 0.91
N ILE A 122 -4.52 6.98 0.89
CA ILE A 122 -3.55 7.45 1.88
C ILE A 122 -2.82 8.67 1.32
N GLU A 123 -3.15 9.83 1.86
CA GLU A 123 -2.54 11.09 1.48
C GLU A 123 -1.15 11.25 2.11
N PRO A 124 -0.18 11.87 1.41
CA PRO A 124 1.10 12.22 1.98
C PRO A 124 0.93 13.02 3.29
N PRO A 125 1.77 12.78 4.31
CA PRO A 125 1.71 13.52 5.55
C PRO A 125 2.00 15.01 5.31
N VAL A 126 1.14 15.87 5.85
CA VAL A 126 1.34 17.33 5.86
C VAL A 126 1.85 17.74 7.24
N ILE A 127 2.90 18.58 7.28
CA ILE A 127 3.51 19.10 8.52
C ILE A 127 2.43 19.63 9.48
N GLY A 128 2.43 19.15 10.72
CA GLY A 128 1.49 19.57 11.77
C GLY A 128 0.16 18.81 11.81
N THR A 129 -0.08 17.89 10.87
CA THR A 129 -1.25 17.00 10.88
C THR A 129 -0.90 15.70 11.61
N HIS A 130 -1.79 15.19 12.46
CA HIS A 130 -1.57 13.94 13.23
C HIS A 130 -0.29 13.90 14.11
N GLY A 131 0.28 15.06 14.48
CA GLY A 131 1.53 15.10 15.24
C GLY A 131 2.76 14.68 14.42
N TRP A 132 2.66 14.67 13.08
CA TRP A 132 3.81 14.43 12.22
C TRP A 132 4.80 15.60 12.34
N THR A 133 6.00 15.30 12.84
CA THR A 133 7.08 16.26 13.09
C THR A 133 8.09 16.33 11.95
N GLY A 134 7.75 15.77 10.79
CA GLY A 134 8.69 15.56 9.69
C GLY A 134 9.24 14.12 9.64
N PRO A 135 10.15 13.85 8.70
CA PRO A 135 10.62 12.50 8.42
C PRO A 135 11.39 11.87 9.58
N LYS A 136 11.06 10.61 9.89
CA LYS A 136 11.73 9.77 10.90
C LYS A 136 12.48 8.62 10.22
N PRO A 137 13.64 8.16 10.71
CA PRO A 137 14.35 6.98 10.18
C PRO A 137 13.78 5.63 10.67
N PHE A 138 13.97 4.55 9.89
CA PHE A 138 13.24 3.27 10.06
C PHE A 138 13.73 2.53 11.29
N GLY A 139 12.82 2.02 12.12
CA GLY A 139 13.15 1.18 13.27
C GLY A 139 13.67 1.91 14.51
N CYS A 140 13.27 3.16 14.73
CA CYS A 140 13.53 3.91 15.97
C CYS A 140 12.50 3.60 17.06
#